data_AF-A0A2R9SPV1-F1
#
_entry.id   AF-A0A2R9SPV1-F1
#
_cell.length_a   1.000
_cell.length_b   1.000
_cell.length_c   1.000
_cell.angle_alpha   90.00
_cell.angle_beta   90.00
_cell.angle_gamma   90.00
#
_symmetry.space_group_name_H-M   'P 1'
#
loop_
_entity.id
_entity.type
_entity.pdbx_description
1 polymer ?
#
loop_
_entity_poly.entity_id
_entity_poly.type
_entity_poly.pdbx_seq_one_letter_code
_entity_poly.pdbx_strand_id
1 'polypeptide(L)'
;MAELQRVLRPGGTIIILETMGTGTDTPNPPDFLVDYYAQLERTYGFNHRWIRMDYVFDTVEEAQQCTGFFFGEELSDKIQANQWSTVPECAGVWWKHV
;
A
#
# COMPACT_ATOMS: atom_id res chain seq x y z
N MET A 1 1.31 -19.81 3.94
CA MET A 1 0.23 -19.73 4.96
C MET A 1 0.58 -20.44 6.26
N ALA A 2 1.15 -21.64 6.22
CA ALA A 2 1.53 -22.40 7.43
C ALA A 2 2.39 -21.59 8.43
N GLU A 3 3.41 -20.85 7.95
CA GLU A 3 4.25 -20.03 8.84
C GLU A 3 3.50 -18.85 9.48
N LEU A 4 2.58 -18.21 8.74
CA LEU A 4 1.77 -17.13 9.31
C LEU A 4 0.86 -17.67 10.43
N GLN A 5 0.30 -18.87 10.26
CA GLN A 5 -0.55 -19.50 11.28
C GLN A 5 0.25 -20.03 12.46
N ARG A 6 1.47 -20.56 12.23
CA ARG A 6 2.35 -21.12 13.28
C ARG A 6 2.69 -20.10 14.36
N VAL A 7 2.80 -18.82 14.01
CA VAL A 7 3.16 -17.74 14.95
C VAL A 7 1.95 -17.11 15.63
N LEU A 8 0.72 -17.52 15.31
CA LEU A 8 -0.49 -17.02 15.97
C LEU A 8 -0.75 -17.73 17.29
N ARG A 9 -1.37 -16.98 18.22
CA ARG A 9 -2.09 -17.56 19.36
C ARG A 9 -3.46 -18.05 18.88
N PRO A 10 -4.13 -18.96 19.62
CA PRO A 10 -5.52 -19.32 19.32
C PRO A 10 -6.43 -18.08 19.25
N GLY A 11 -7.26 -17.98 18.20
CA GLY A 11 -8.08 -16.78 17.94
C GLY A 11 -7.27 -15.59 17.44
N GLY A 12 -6.14 -15.82 16.78
CA GLY A 12 -5.28 -14.78 16.24
C GLY A 12 -5.84 -14.16 14.96
N THR A 13 -5.38 -12.96 14.64
CA THR A 13 -5.73 -12.29 13.37
C THR A 13 -4.46 -12.01 12.57
N ILE A 14 -4.47 -12.39 11.30
CA ILE A 14 -3.45 -11.99 10.33
C ILE A 14 -3.94 -10.70 9.67
N ILE A 15 -3.07 -9.69 9.61
CA ILE A 15 -3.29 -8.45 8.85
C ILE A 15 -2.10 -8.26 7.91
N ILE A 16 -2.37 -8.10 6.63
CA ILE A 16 -1.39 -7.82 5.58
C ILE A 16 -1.70 -6.44 5.02
N LEU A 17 -0.68 -5.60 4.90
CA LEU A 17 -0.74 -4.27 4.31
C LEU A 17 0.14 -4.26 3.07
N GLU A 18 -0.42 -3.87 1.93
CA GLU A 18 0.30 -3.79 0.66
C GLU A 18 -0.05 -2.50 -0.07
N THR A 19 0.86 -2.03 -0.93
CA THR A 19 0.59 -0.84 -1.74
C THR A 19 -0.52 -1.11 -2.74
N MET A 20 -1.45 -0.17 -2.86
CA MET A 20 -2.46 -0.13 -3.93
C MET A 20 -2.21 1.07 -4.84
N GLY A 21 -0.98 1.60 -4.87
CA GLY A 21 -0.56 2.70 -5.73
C GLY A 21 -0.06 3.91 -4.94
N THR A 22 1.11 4.40 -5.37
CA THR A 22 1.74 5.63 -4.88
C THR A 22 1.62 6.73 -5.93
N GLY A 23 1.27 7.94 -5.49
CA GLY A 23 0.98 9.08 -6.37
C GLY A 23 -0.36 8.93 -7.11
N THR A 24 -1.29 8.11 -6.61
CA THR A 24 -2.62 7.92 -7.19
C THR A 24 -3.73 8.07 -6.15
N ASP A 25 -4.78 8.80 -6.50
CA ASP A 25 -5.91 9.07 -5.60
C ASP A 25 -6.89 7.89 -5.45
N THR A 26 -6.89 7.00 -6.43
CA THR A 26 -7.67 5.76 -6.46
C THR A 26 -6.74 4.57 -6.59
N PRO A 27 -7.12 3.39 -6.08
CA PRO A 27 -6.31 2.19 -6.19
C PRO A 27 -5.87 1.89 -7.63
N ASN A 28 -4.56 1.79 -7.82
CA ASN A 28 -3.88 1.40 -9.04
C ASN A 28 -2.64 0.57 -8.67
N PRO A 29 -2.84 -0.68 -8.21
CA PRO A 29 -1.73 -1.53 -7.75
C PRO A 29 -0.80 -1.89 -8.91
N PRO A 30 0.49 -2.14 -8.65
CA PRO A 30 1.39 -2.71 -9.64
C PRO A 30 0.87 -4.05 -10.18
N ASP A 31 0.92 -4.22 -11.51
CA ASP A 31 0.37 -5.41 -12.19
C ASP A 31 0.89 -6.74 -11.61
N PHE A 32 2.16 -6.77 -11.21
CA PHE A 32 2.79 -7.98 -10.66
C PHE A 32 2.25 -8.39 -9.28
N LEU A 33 1.52 -7.52 -8.58
CA LEU A 33 0.88 -7.82 -7.29
C LEU A 33 -0.58 -8.27 -7.43
N VAL A 34 -1.21 -8.05 -8.59
CA VAL A 34 -2.65 -8.34 -8.81
C VAL A 34 -2.97 -9.81 -8.57
N ASP A 35 -2.14 -10.73 -9.11
CA ASP A 35 -2.32 -12.17 -8.93
C ASP A 35 -2.08 -12.61 -7.48
N TYR A 36 -1.21 -11.92 -6.75
CA TYR A 36 -0.98 -12.17 -5.34
C TYR A 36 -2.21 -11.77 -4.51
N TYR A 37 -2.79 -10.59 -4.74
CA TYR A 37 -4.02 -10.15 -4.06
C TYR A 37 -5.20 -11.07 -4.35
N ALA A 38 -5.34 -11.51 -5.59
CA ALA A 38 -6.37 -12.48 -5.97
C ALA A 38 -6.23 -13.80 -5.19
N GLN A 39 -5.00 -14.26 -4.94
CA GLN A 39 -4.76 -15.46 -4.13
C GLN A 39 -5.09 -15.23 -2.65
N LEU A 40 -4.75 -14.07 -2.07
CA LEU A 40 -5.11 -13.74 -0.68
C LEU A 40 -6.61 -13.90 -0.46
N GLU A 41 -7.43 -13.37 -1.37
CA GLU A 41 -8.88 -13.43 -1.28
C GLU A 41 -9.43 -14.81 -1.65
N ARG A 42 -9.15 -15.29 -2.88
CA ARG A 42 -9.83 -16.47 -3.45
C ARG A 42 -9.32 -17.79 -2.92
N THR A 43 -8.00 -17.89 -2.68
CA THR A 43 -7.36 -19.14 -2.26
C THR A 43 -7.23 -19.21 -0.74
N TYR A 44 -6.84 -18.10 -0.12
CA TYR A 44 -6.55 -18.08 1.32
C TYR A 44 -7.71 -17.54 2.17
N GLY A 45 -8.75 -16.97 1.56
CA GLY A 45 -9.96 -16.55 2.26
C GLY A 45 -9.77 -15.33 3.14
N PHE A 46 -8.88 -14.41 2.77
CA PHE A 46 -8.77 -13.11 3.41
C PHE A 46 -9.94 -12.21 2.98
N ASN A 47 -10.42 -11.39 3.91
CA ASN A 47 -11.25 -10.25 3.59
C ASN A 47 -10.35 -9.09 3.17
N HIS A 48 -10.87 -8.18 2.36
CA HIS A 48 -10.11 -7.07 1.83
C HIS A 48 -10.90 -5.75 1.88
N ARG A 49 -10.18 -4.66 2.14
CA ARG A 49 -10.59 -3.28 1.88
C ARG A 49 -9.34 -2.46 1.57
N TRP A 50 -9.50 -1.35 0.86
CA TRP A 50 -8.43 -0.36 0.72
C TRP A 50 -8.74 0.90 1.53
N ILE A 51 -7.71 1.67 1.83
CA ILE A 51 -7.77 2.95 2.54
C ILE A 51 -6.79 3.96 1.91
N ARG A 52 -7.07 5.25 2.07
CA ARG A 52 -6.09 6.31 1.79
C ARG A 52 -5.02 6.33 2.89
N MET A 53 -3.77 6.49 2.49
CA MET A 53 -2.60 6.53 3.37
C MET A 53 -1.63 7.64 2.93
N ASP A 54 -2.17 8.78 2.51
CA ASP A 54 -1.41 9.90 1.95
C ASP A 54 -0.26 10.34 2.87
N TYR A 55 0.89 10.63 2.25
CA TYR A 55 2.04 11.18 2.96
C TYR A 55 1.94 12.70 3.01
N VAL A 56 1.95 13.27 4.20
CA VAL A 56 1.83 14.72 4.41
C VAL A 56 3.20 15.28 4.82
N PHE A 57 3.66 16.29 4.07
CA PHE A 57 4.91 17.02 4.28
C PHE A 57 4.62 18.52 4.42
N ASP A 58 5.57 19.26 4.99
CA ASP A 58 5.41 20.69 5.19
C ASP A 58 5.56 21.45 3.86
N THR A 59 6.43 20.97 2.96
CA THR A 59 6.64 21.59 1.64
C THR A 59 6.73 20.57 0.51
N VAL A 60 6.60 21.05 -0.73
CA VAL A 60 6.75 20.23 -1.95
C VAL A 60 8.18 19.69 -2.05
N GLU A 61 9.18 20.52 -1.70
CA GLU A 61 10.58 20.14 -1.73
C GLU A 61 10.88 19.01 -0.74
N GLU A 62 10.30 19.07 0.47
CA GLU A 62 10.42 18.00 1.46
C GLU A 62 9.78 16.71 0.93
N ALA A 63 8.58 16.79 0.36
CA ALA A 63 7.92 15.65 -0.25
C ALA A 63 8.82 14.98 -1.30
N GLN A 64 9.41 15.74 -2.23
CA GLN A 64 10.32 15.21 -3.24
C GLN A 64 11.57 14.57 -2.65
N GLN A 65 12.19 15.19 -1.65
CA GLN A 65 13.39 14.65 -1.01
C GLN A 65 13.11 13.32 -0.30
N CYS A 66 12.01 13.24 0.45
CA CYS A 66 11.65 12.05 1.21
C CYS A 66 11.16 10.90 0.33
N THR A 67 10.28 11.19 -0.64
CA THR A 67 9.66 10.14 -1.46
C THR A 67 10.48 9.80 -2.70
N GLY A 68 11.22 10.75 -3.27
CA GLY A 68 11.97 10.55 -4.51
C GLY A 68 13.11 9.53 -4.38
N PHE A 69 13.82 9.53 -3.26
CA PHE A 69 14.84 8.51 -2.97
C PHE A 69 14.27 7.09 -2.95
N PHE A 70 13.04 6.92 -2.44
CA PHE A 70 12.45 5.60 -2.22
C PHE A 70 11.63 5.10 -3.40
N PHE A 71 10.82 5.96 -4.02
CA PHE A 71 9.88 5.60 -5.10
C PHE A 71 10.40 5.97 -6.51
N GLY A 72 11.48 6.75 -6.61
CA GLY A 72 12.14 7.09 -7.86
C GLY A 72 11.72 8.42 -8.49
N GLU A 73 12.30 8.67 -9.66
CA GLU A 73 12.20 9.95 -10.38
C GLU A 73 10.78 10.22 -10.89
N GLU A 74 10.06 9.20 -11.39
CA GLU A 74 8.70 9.38 -11.92
C GLU A 74 7.73 9.98 -10.88
N LEU A 75 7.81 9.54 -9.62
CA LEU A 75 6.99 10.12 -8.56
C LEU A 75 7.43 11.56 -8.24
N SER A 76 8.74 11.81 -8.25
CA SER A 76 9.30 13.14 -7.99
C SER A 76 8.84 14.17 -9.03
N ASP A 77 8.76 13.76 -10.29
CA ASP A 77 8.22 14.57 -11.40
C ASP A 77 6.74 14.87 -11.21
N LYS A 78 5.95 13.87 -10.80
CA LYS A 78 4.51 14.06 -10.48
C LYS A 78 4.33 15.04 -9.33
N ILE A 79 5.11 14.90 -8.27
CA ILE A 79 5.06 15.81 -7.10
C ILE A 79 5.37 17.25 -7.54
N GLN A 80 6.41 17.44 -8.36
CA GLN A 80 6.75 18.76 -8.91
C GLN A 80 5.60 19.30 -9.76
N ALA A 81 5.11 18.52 -10.71
CA ALA A 81 4.10 18.96 -11.67
C ALA A 81 2.77 19.35 -10.99
N ASN A 82 2.39 18.63 -9.94
CA ASN A 82 1.15 18.84 -9.22
C ASN A 82 1.30 19.72 -7.97
N GLN A 83 2.52 20.15 -7.63
CA GLN A 83 2.83 20.93 -6.43
C GLN A 83 2.32 20.24 -5.14
N TRP A 84 2.61 18.95 -5.00
CA TRP A 84 2.13 18.14 -3.88
C TRP A 84 3.04 18.25 -2.66
N SER A 85 2.59 18.94 -1.60
CA SER A 85 3.09 18.71 -0.24
C SER A 85 2.38 17.53 0.44
N THR A 86 1.24 17.09 -0.10
CA THR A 86 0.57 15.84 0.28
C THR A 86 0.59 14.88 -0.89
N VAL A 87 1.34 13.78 -0.77
CA VAL A 87 1.52 12.79 -1.83
C VAL A 87 0.43 11.72 -1.69
N PRO A 88 -0.43 11.51 -2.71
CA PRO A 88 -1.49 10.51 -2.66
C PRO A 88 -0.93 9.09 -2.49
N GLU A 89 -1.54 8.29 -1.63
CA GLU A 89 -1.19 6.88 -1.46
C GLU A 89 -2.45 6.07 -1.14
N CYS A 90 -2.54 4.91 -1.78
CA CYS A 90 -3.56 3.90 -1.49
C CYS A 90 -2.89 2.67 -0.88
N ALA A 91 -3.44 2.14 0.20
CA ALA A 91 -3.01 0.87 0.78
C ALA A 91 -4.16 -0.12 0.85
N GLY A 92 -3.88 -1.37 0.51
CA GLY A 92 -4.79 -2.49 0.71
C GLY A 92 -4.59 -3.11 2.08
N VAL A 93 -5.68 -3.53 2.70
CA VAL A 93 -5.72 -4.21 4.00
C VAL A 93 -6.40 -5.55 3.81
N TRP A 94 -5.65 -6.63 3.95
CA TRP A 94 -6.19 -7.99 3.95
C TRP A 94 -6.17 -8.54 5.37
N TRP A 95 -7.31 -9.05 5.84
CA TRP A 95 -7.39 -9.66 7.17
C TRP A 95 -8.09 -11.01 7.19
N LYS A 96 -7.63 -11.86 8.10
CA LYS A 96 -8.21 -13.17 8.39
C LYS A 96 -8.08 -13.51 9.87
N HIS A 97 -9.22 -13.81 10.49
CA HIS A 97 -9.25 -14.39 11.83
C HIS A 97 -9.06 -15.92 11.73
N VAL A 98 -8.25 -16.50 12.60
CA VAL A 98 -7.86 -17.92 12.59
C VAL A 98 -8.22 -18.60 13.91
#